data_AF-A0A1H3IXB1-F1
#
_entry.id   AF-A0A1H3IXB1-F1
#
_cell.length_a   1.000
_cell.length_b   1.000
_cell.length_c   1.000
_cell.angle_alpha   90.00
_cell.angle_beta   90.00
_cell.angle_gamma   90.00
#
_symmetry.space_group_name_H-M   'P 1'
#
loop_
_entity.id
_entity.type
_entity.pdbx_description
1 polymer ?
#
loop_
_entity_poly.entity_id
_entity_poly.type
_entity_poly.pdbx_seq_one_letter_code
_entity_poly.pdbx_strand_id
1 'polypeptide(L)'
;MPVRPPLPDSVSPPSTVNGWVYDDEASWNAHVWTAPDAPQSVAIFDHFDEVAVKAIDDRVQGLHNRAPVATVDAVENDRSASVVRAIDKAVDWMEAISPGAWKHPAVNEAVFDPPPGYELTHYYIESREVIVYYHREGTHEDQRPTGSTTADGLEVTTETYPYLVVKTWRGSGNATVALAPWDYAHETEMVDVRNPPDGCGLDISLTIARDYVAAVIGDDTNPPAVGQANLTAWTQ
;
A
#
# COMPACT_ATOMS: atom_id res chain seq x y z
N MET A 1 12.65 12.21 -19.03
CA MET A 1 12.33 10.79 -19.30
C MET A 1 13.02 9.96 -18.23
N PRO A 2 12.40 8.89 -17.71
CA PRO A 2 13.06 8.00 -16.78
C PRO A 2 14.34 7.42 -17.42
N VAL A 3 15.40 7.28 -16.63
CA VAL A 3 16.67 6.70 -17.07
C VAL A 3 16.71 5.27 -16.59
N ARG A 4 16.62 4.31 -17.52
CA ARG A 4 16.72 2.89 -17.20
C ARG A 4 18.16 2.50 -16.87
N PRO A 5 18.36 1.47 -16.03
CA PRO A 5 19.67 0.86 -15.86
C PRO A 5 20.31 0.51 -17.22
N PRO A 6 21.64 0.65 -17.36
CA PRO A 6 22.30 0.40 -18.63
C PRO A 6 22.35 -1.09 -18.96
N LEU A 7 22.18 -1.42 -20.24
CA LEU A 7 22.39 -2.77 -20.80
C LEU A 7 23.38 -2.73 -21.95
N PRO A 8 24.12 -3.82 -22.21
CA PRO A 8 24.89 -3.96 -23.44
C PRO A 8 23.95 -3.96 -24.66
N ASP A 9 24.37 -3.38 -25.78
CA ASP A 9 23.56 -3.30 -27.03
C ASP A 9 23.07 -4.66 -27.54
N SER A 10 23.79 -5.73 -27.22
CA SER A 10 23.46 -7.11 -27.62
C SER A 10 22.46 -7.80 -26.70
N VAL A 11 22.09 -7.18 -25.58
CA VAL A 11 21.21 -7.77 -24.56
C VAL A 11 19.92 -6.98 -24.49
N SER A 12 18.81 -7.69 -24.49
CA SER A 12 17.49 -7.11 -24.25
C SER A 12 16.79 -7.93 -23.17
N PRO A 13 16.02 -7.29 -22.27
CA PRO A 13 15.21 -8.00 -21.30
C PRO A 13 14.21 -8.91 -22.03
N PRO A 14 13.91 -10.12 -21.51
CA PRO A 14 12.89 -10.98 -22.08
C PRO A 14 11.53 -10.29 -22.05
N SER A 15 10.83 -10.28 -23.19
CA SER A 15 9.52 -9.62 -23.35
C SER A 15 8.43 -10.24 -22.47
N THR A 16 8.50 -11.53 -22.16
CA THR A 16 7.55 -12.21 -21.31
C THR A 16 8.21 -13.35 -20.54
N VAL A 17 7.88 -13.51 -19.26
CA VAL A 17 8.32 -14.60 -18.40
C VAL A 17 7.13 -15.04 -17.55
N ASN A 18 6.62 -16.26 -17.74
CA ASN A 18 5.56 -16.82 -16.88
C ASN A 18 4.35 -15.90 -16.58
N GLY A 19 3.88 -15.14 -17.59
CA GLY A 19 2.77 -14.18 -17.47
C GLY A 19 3.16 -12.77 -17.03
N TRP A 20 4.42 -12.55 -16.63
CA TRP A 20 5.02 -11.23 -16.45
C TRP A 20 5.43 -10.67 -17.81
N VAL A 21 5.00 -9.45 -18.14
CA VAL A 21 5.23 -8.79 -19.44
C VAL A 21 6.14 -7.60 -19.24
N TYR A 22 7.22 -7.52 -20.02
CA TYR A 22 8.14 -6.38 -19.94
C TYR A 22 7.45 -5.10 -20.41
N ASP A 23 7.56 -4.05 -19.62
CA ASP A 23 6.98 -2.74 -19.90
C ASP A 23 8.09 -1.77 -20.35
N ASP A 24 8.17 -1.55 -21.66
CA ASP A 24 9.13 -0.66 -22.30
C ASP A 24 8.73 0.81 -22.26
N GLU A 25 7.55 1.14 -21.74
CA GLU A 25 7.05 2.50 -21.52
C GLU A 25 6.94 2.84 -20.02
N ALA A 26 7.35 1.91 -19.14
CA ALA A 26 7.34 2.11 -17.69
C ALA A 26 8.01 3.43 -17.30
N SER A 27 7.29 4.23 -16.50
CA SER A 27 7.70 5.58 -16.10
C SER A 27 8.81 5.62 -15.04
N TRP A 28 9.39 4.46 -14.70
CA TRP A 28 10.33 4.29 -13.61
C TRP A 28 11.77 4.23 -14.11
N ASN A 29 12.71 4.66 -13.27
CA ASN A 29 14.16 4.48 -13.49
C ASN A 29 14.58 3.02 -13.23
N ALA A 30 13.93 2.07 -13.92
CA ALA A 30 14.05 0.63 -13.71
C ALA A 30 13.72 -0.15 -14.99
N HIS A 31 14.19 -1.40 -15.07
CA HIS A 31 13.60 -2.41 -15.94
C HIS A 31 12.40 -3.02 -15.23
N VAL A 32 11.23 -3.04 -15.87
CA VAL A 32 9.98 -3.41 -15.22
C VAL A 32 9.27 -4.49 -16.02
N TRP A 33 8.77 -5.49 -15.31
CA TRP A 33 7.77 -6.42 -15.81
C TRP A 33 6.49 -6.22 -15.01
N THR A 34 5.36 -6.09 -15.70
CA THR A 34 4.03 -5.97 -15.09
C THR A 34 3.22 -7.22 -15.34
N ALA A 35 2.17 -7.43 -14.56
CA ALA A 35 1.19 -8.46 -14.82
C ALA A 35 -0.08 -7.82 -15.39
N PRO A 36 -0.51 -8.14 -16.62
CA PRO A 36 -1.72 -7.55 -17.20
C PRO A 36 -2.99 -7.80 -16.37
N ASP A 37 -3.05 -8.96 -15.72
CA ASP A 37 -4.21 -9.44 -14.97
C ASP A 37 -4.05 -9.31 -13.43
N ALA A 38 -2.95 -8.72 -12.96
CA ALA A 38 -2.70 -8.55 -11.52
C ALA A 38 -2.01 -7.21 -11.25
N PRO A 39 -2.31 -6.53 -10.13
CA PRO A 39 -1.71 -5.24 -9.79
C PRO A 39 -0.32 -5.46 -9.16
N GLN A 40 0.56 -6.09 -9.90
CA GLN A 40 1.88 -6.49 -9.44
C GLN A 40 2.93 -6.25 -10.51
N SER A 41 4.12 -5.89 -10.07
CA SER A 41 5.26 -5.68 -10.93
C SER A 41 6.55 -6.22 -10.33
N VAL A 42 7.51 -6.55 -11.19
CA VAL A 42 8.89 -6.87 -10.82
C VAL A 42 9.78 -5.81 -11.45
N ALA A 43 10.64 -5.19 -10.65
CA ALA A 43 11.48 -4.10 -11.12
C ALA A 43 12.94 -4.25 -10.67
N ILE A 44 13.85 -3.86 -11.55
CA ILE A 44 15.29 -3.84 -11.33
C ILE A 44 15.74 -2.39 -11.19
N PHE A 45 16.26 -2.06 -10.02
CA PHE A 45 16.74 -0.72 -9.69
C PHE A 45 18.26 -0.72 -9.59
N ASP A 46 18.89 0.26 -10.23
CA ASP A 46 20.33 0.49 -10.15
C ASP A 46 20.62 1.51 -9.04
N HIS A 47 21.18 1.05 -7.92
CA HIS A 47 21.57 1.87 -6.77
C HIS A 47 23.09 2.02 -6.72
N PHE A 48 23.64 3.05 -6.07
CA PHE A 48 25.08 3.34 -6.12
C PHE A 48 25.98 2.10 -5.85
N ASP A 49 25.67 1.33 -4.81
CA ASP A 49 26.48 0.18 -4.40
C ASP A 49 25.97 -1.19 -4.91
N GLU A 50 24.75 -1.26 -5.42
CA GLU A 50 24.09 -2.53 -5.76
C GLU A 50 23.03 -2.39 -6.84
N VAL A 51 22.68 -3.49 -7.50
CA VAL A 51 21.48 -3.61 -8.32
C VAL A 51 20.46 -4.44 -7.55
N ALA A 52 19.29 -3.86 -7.27
CA ALA A 52 18.24 -4.49 -6.49
C ALA A 52 17.09 -4.95 -7.38
N VAL A 53 16.67 -6.21 -7.21
CA VAL A 53 15.47 -6.78 -7.81
C VAL A 53 14.37 -6.77 -6.75
N LYS A 54 13.21 -6.21 -7.08
CA LYS A 54 12.08 -6.07 -6.17
C LYS A 54 10.78 -6.52 -6.84
N ALA A 55 9.94 -7.22 -6.10
CA ALA A 55 8.54 -7.48 -6.46
C ALA A 55 7.66 -6.44 -5.74
N ILE A 56 6.62 -5.94 -6.40
CA ILE A 56 5.91 -4.74 -6.00
C ILE A 56 4.41 -5.00 -6.09
N ASP A 57 3.67 -4.64 -5.05
CA ASP A 57 2.21 -4.64 -5.07
C ASP A 57 1.75 -3.22 -5.43
N ASP A 58 1.28 -3.05 -6.67
CA ASP A 58 0.94 -1.75 -7.24
C ASP A 58 -0.35 -1.16 -6.64
N ARG A 59 -1.11 -1.95 -5.86
CA ARG A 59 -2.26 -1.44 -5.08
C ARG A 59 -1.82 -0.61 -3.88
N VAL A 60 -0.55 -0.73 -3.46
CA VAL A 60 -0.02 -0.14 -2.24
C VAL A 60 1.03 0.90 -2.59
N GLN A 61 1.04 1.98 -1.82
CA GLN A 61 1.97 3.10 -1.96
C GLN A 61 2.97 3.14 -0.81
N GLY A 62 4.00 3.97 -0.96
CA GLY A 62 5.02 4.20 0.06
C GLY A 62 6.26 3.32 -0.07
N LEU A 63 7.16 3.41 0.91
CA LEU A 63 8.48 2.77 0.83
C LEU A 63 8.45 1.23 0.84
N HIS A 64 7.45 0.64 1.49
CA HIS A 64 7.34 -0.81 1.69
C HIS A 64 6.28 -1.47 0.81
N ASN A 65 5.87 -0.82 -0.29
CA ASN A 65 5.12 -1.50 -1.36
C ASN A 65 6.01 -2.45 -2.19
N ARG A 66 7.33 -2.45 -1.94
CA ARG A 66 8.32 -3.29 -2.61
C ARG A 66 8.88 -4.33 -1.64
N ALA A 67 8.86 -5.60 -2.04
CA ALA A 67 9.52 -6.71 -1.37
C ALA A 67 10.85 -7.06 -2.08
N PRO A 68 11.92 -7.34 -1.33
CA PRO A 68 13.19 -7.75 -1.92
C PRO A 68 13.06 -9.14 -2.58
N VAL A 69 13.58 -9.27 -3.80
CA VAL A 69 13.72 -10.54 -4.51
C VAL A 69 15.18 -10.98 -4.53
N ALA A 70 16.07 -10.08 -4.95
CA ALA A 70 17.50 -10.33 -4.99
C ALA A 70 18.28 -9.01 -4.93
N THR A 71 19.53 -9.10 -4.50
CA THR A 71 20.51 -8.00 -4.57
C THR A 71 21.74 -8.53 -5.28
N VAL A 72 22.26 -7.74 -6.22
CA VAL A 72 23.48 -8.04 -6.97
C VAL A 72 24.50 -6.94 -6.70
N ASP A 73 25.68 -7.33 -6.20
CA ASP A 73 26.77 -6.39 -5.97
C ASP A 73 27.19 -5.71 -7.27
N ALA A 74 27.53 -4.42 -7.16
CA ALA A 74 28.10 -3.67 -8.26
C ALA A 74 29.43 -4.27 -8.74
N VAL A 75 29.52 -4.59 -10.03
CA VAL A 75 30.79 -4.89 -10.68
C VAL A 75 31.51 -3.59 -10.98
N GLU A 76 32.74 -3.48 -10.47
CA GLU A 76 33.58 -2.29 -10.65
C GLU A 76 33.80 -2.01 -12.14
N ASN A 77 33.53 -0.78 -12.57
CA ASN A 77 33.66 -0.32 -13.96
C ASN A 77 32.78 -1.05 -14.99
N ASP A 78 31.83 -1.90 -14.59
CA ASP A 78 30.90 -2.60 -15.50
C ASP A 78 29.50 -2.75 -14.87
N ARG A 79 28.77 -1.63 -14.84
CA ARG A 79 27.39 -1.59 -14.31
C ARG A 79 26.44 -2.45 -15.15
N SER A 80 26.61 -2.45 -16.46
CA SER A 80 25.81 -3.25 -17.38
C SER A 80 25.87 -4.74 -17.06
N ALA A 81 27.05 -5.29 -16.71
CA ALA A 81 27.16 -6.68 -16.27
C ALA A 81 26.38 -6.98 -14.97
N SER A 82 26.31 -6.01 -14.06
CA SER A 82 25.55 -6.14 -12.80
C SER A 82 24.04 -6.17 -13.09
N VAL A 83 23.57 -5.31 -14.00
CA VAL A 83 22.18 -5.27 -14.45
C VAL A 83 21.80 -6.57 -15.16
N VAL A 84 22.65 -7.10 -16.04
CA VAL A 84 22.39 -8.40 -16.72
C VAL A 84 22.22 -9.53 -15.71
N ARG A 85 23.10 -9.61 -14.71
CA ARG A 85 22.95 -10.61 -13.63
C ARG A 85 21.67 -10.41 -12.81
N ALA A 86 21.24 -9.17 -12.60
CA ALA A 86 19.99 -8.87 -11.92
C ALA A 86 18.77 -9.27 -12.77
N ILE A 87 18.86 -9.14 -14.11
CA ILE A 87 17.84 -9.67 -15.02
C ILE A 87 17.75 -11.18 -14.88
N ASP A 88 18.87 -11.91 -14.89
CA ASP A 88 18.87 -13.37 -14.71
C ASP A 88 18.18 -13.75 -13.39
N LYS A 89 18.46 -13.04 -12.29
CA LYS A 89 17.80 -13.26 -11.00
C LYS A 89 16.31 -12.95 -11.01
N ALA A 90 15.89 -11.90 -11.71
CA ALA A 90 14.48 -11.58 -11.88
C ALA A 90 13.75 -12.66 -12.68
N VAL A 91 14.37 -13.15 -13.76
CA VAL A 91 13.83 -14.22 -14.61
C VAL A 91 13.69 -15.52 -13.81
N ASP A 92 14.74 -15.97 -13.12
CA ASP A 92 14.71 -17.16 -12.27
C ASP A 92 13.53 -17.11 -11.26
N TRP A 93 13.30 -15.94 -10.65
CA TRP A 93 12.21 -15.73 -9.69
C TRP A 93 10.83 -15.75 -10.36
N MET A 94 10.68 -15.05 -11.49
CA MET A 94 9.43 -14.97 -12.25
C MET A 94 9.03 -16.33 -12.85
N GLU A 95 9.99 -17.16 -13.27
CA GLU A 95 9.73 -18.53 -13.71
C GLU A 95 9.16 -19.40 -12.58
N ALA A 96 9.61 -19.19 -11.35
CA ALA A 96 9.14 -19.94 -10.19
C ALA A 96 7.77 -19.47 -9.67
N ILE A 97 7.41 -18.20 -9.88
CA ILE A 97 6.24 -17.58 -9.26
C ILE A 97 5.44 -16.80 -10.31
N SER A 98 4.24 -17.27 -10.63
CA SER A 98 3.28 -16.52 -11.46
C SER A 98 2.71 -15.32 -10.70
N PRO A 99 2.31 -14.23 -11.37
CA PRO A 99 1.76 -13.04 -10.72
C PRO A 99 0.67 -13.34 -9.68
N GLY A 100 -0.43 -13.98 -10.09
CA GLY A 100 -1.55 -14.27 -9.18
C GLY A 100 -1.22 -15.15 -7.96
N ALA A 101 -0.08 -15.84 -7.96
CA ALA A 101 0.37 -16.66 -6.83
C ALA A 101 1.22 -15.87 -5.82
N TRP A 102 1.85 -14.76 -6.24
CA TRP A 102 2.65 -13.95 -5.34
C TRP A 102 1.76 -13.08 -4.45
N LYS A 103 2.15 -12.99 -3.17
CA LYS A 103 1.50 -12.15 -2.17
C LYS A 103 2.56 -11.33 -1.45
N HIS A 104 2.40 -10.01 -1.43
CA HIS A 104 3.37 -9.15 -0.79
C HIS A 104 3.34 -9.36 0.74
N PRO A 105 4.47 -9.70 1.38
CA PRO A 105 4.49 -10.17 2.77
C PRO A 105 4.09 -9.10 3.81
N ALA A 106 4.22 -7.82 3.47
CA ALA A 106 3.81 -6.72 4.34
C ALA A 106 2.39 -6.19 4.05
N VAL A 107 1.74 -6.65 2.98
CA VAL A 107 0.41 -6.18 2.58
C VAL A 107 -0.65 -6.96 3.34
N ASN A 108 -1.56 -6.24 3.98
CA ASN A 108 -2.72 -6.84 4.63
C ASN A 108 -3.91 -6.80 3.67
N GLU A 109 -4.37 -7.97 3.22
CA GLU A 109 -5.47 -8.09 2.25
C GLU A 109 -6.81 -7.57 2.83
N ALA A 110 -6.98 -7.52 4.15
CA ALA A 110 -8.18 -6.98 4.78
C ALA A 110 -8.38 -5.48 4.51
N VAL A 111 -7.32 -4.75 4.11
CA VAL A 111 -7.41 -3.34 3.74
C VAL A 111 -8.26 -3.13 2.49
N PHE A 112 -8.25 -4.08 1.56
CA PHE A 112 -8.96 -3.98 0.28
C PHE A 112 -10.46 -4.31 0.36
N ASP A 113 -10.93 -4.63 1.55
CA ASP A 113 -12.35 -4.78 1.85
C ASP A 113 -12.74 -3.58 2.74
N PRO A 114 -13.17 -2.45 2.17
CA PRO A 114 -13.46 -1.26 2.97
C PRO A 114 -14.70 -1.48 3.87
N PRO A 115 -14.85 -0.69 4.96
CA PRO A 115 -16.11 -0.66 5.71
C PRO A 115 -17.31 -0.30 4.82
N PRO A 116 -18.55 -0.75 5.13
CA PRO A 116 -19.73 -0.43 4.33
C PRO A 116 -19.93 1.08 4.11
N GLY A 117 -20.21 1.47 2.87
CA GLY A 117 -20.39 2.87 2.47
C GLY A 117 -19.08 3.66 2.35
N TYR A 118 -17.94 2.98 2.28
CA TYR A 118 -16.63 3.57 2.05
C TYR A 118 -15.88 2.85 0.92
N GLU A 119 -15.01 3.58 0.24
CA GLU A 119 -14.09 3.07 -0.77
C GLU A 119 -12.63 3.31 -0.32
N LEU A 120 -11.73 2.39 -0.64
CA LEU A 120 -10.31 2.58 -0.38
C LEU A 120 -9.75 3.69 -1.29
N THR A 121 -9.22 4.74 -0.69
CA THR A 121 -8.53 5.83 -1.39
C THR A 121 -7.03 5.57 -1.43
N HIS A 122 -6.44 5.28 -0.27
CA HIS A 122 -4.99 5.08 -0.16
C HIS A 122 -4.62 4.01 0.86
N TYR A 123 -3.57 3.26 0.52
CA TYR A 123 -2.89 2.35 1.43
C TYR A 123 -1.38 2.61 1.36
N TYR A 124 -0.84 3.23 2.41
CA TYR A 124 0.58 3.53 2.58
C TYR A 124 1.24 2.57 3.54
N ILE A 125 2.37 1.98 3.12
CA ILE A 125 3.27 1.28 4.03
C ILE A 125 4.61 2.01 4.04
N GLU A 126 4.84 2.77 5.10
CA GLU A 126 6.06 3.54 5.32
C GLU A 126 6.99 2.87 6.34
N SER A 127 8.21 3.40 6.47
CA SER A 127 9.23 2.85 7.37
C SER A 127 8.78 2.78 8.83
N ARG A 128 7.96 3.74 9.27
CA ARG A 128 7.52 3.87 10.67
C ARG A 128 6.03 3.69 10.87
N GLU A 129 5.24 3.81 9.82
CA GLU A 129 3.79 3.83 9.93
C GLU A 129 3.12 3.16 8.74
N VAL A 130 1.90 2.73 8.98
CA VAL A 130 0.99 2.22 7.96
C VAL A 130 -0.27 3.07 8.05
N ILE A 131 -0.70 3.63 6.93
CA ILE A 131 -1.85 4.52 6.87
C ILE A 131 -2.82 4.02 5.81
N VAL A 132 -4.08 3.90 6.19
CA VAL A 132 -5.18 3.54 5.30
C VAL A 132 -6.19 4.68 5.31
N TYR A 133 -6.54 5.17 4.12
CA TYR A 133 -7.61 6.14 3.94
C TYR A 133 -8.75 5.47 3.20
N TYR A 134 -9.94 5.56 3.80
CA TYR A 134 -11.19 5.23 3.18
C TYR A 134 -12.00 6.50 2.99
N HIS A 135 -12.58 6.71 1.81
CA HIS A 135 -13.46 7.83 1.53
C HIS A 135 -14.90 7.37 1.49
N ARG A 136 -15.82 8.13 2.09
CA ARG A 136 -17.24 7.80 2.10
C ARG A 136 -17.83 7.87 0.69
N GLU A 137 -18.64 6.89 0.35
CA GLU A 137 -19.36 6.87 -0.92
C GLU A 137 -20.37 8.03 -1.00
N GLY A 138 -20.49 8.64 -2.19
CA GLY A 138 -21.48 9.68 -2.45
C GLY A 138 -21.19 11.05 -1.84
N THR A 139 -20.07 11.23 -1.14
CA THR A 139 -19.59 12.55 -0.70
C THR A 139 -18.73 13.20 -1.78
N HIS A 140 -19.03 14.44 -2.16
CA HIS A 140 -18.27 15.17 -3.17
C HIS A 140 -17.03 15.84 -2.56
N GLU A 141 -15.86 15.65 -3.17
CA GLU A 141 -14.61 16.32 -2.78
C GLU A 141 -14.68 17.85 -2.80
N ASP A 142 -15.68 18.44 -3.47
CA ASP A 142 -15.85 19.88 -3.60
C ASP A 142 -16.44 20.55 -2.35
N GLN A 143 -16.80 19.79 -1.31
CA GLN A 143 -17.29 20.32 -0.03
C GLN A 143 -16.18 20.49 1.02
N ARG A 144 -14.93 20.69 0.58
CA ARG A 144 -13.79 20.96 1.48
C ARG A 144 -14.08 22.20 2.34
N PRO A 145 -14.15 22.08 3.67
CA PRO A 145 -14.12 23.25 4.54
C PRO A 145 -12.77 23.95 4.31
N THR A 146 -12.77 25.13 3.68
CA THR A 146 -11.55 25.93 3.54
C THR A 146 -11.19 26.52 4.90
N GLY A 147 -10.18 25.98 5.59
CA GLY A 147 -9.62 26.56 6.82
C GLY A 147 -8.85 25.54 7.68
N SER A 148 -7.69 25.94 8.21
CA SER A 148 -6.79 25.14 9.05
C SER A 148 -7.22 25.06 10.52
N THR A 149 -8.51 25.07 10.76
CA THR A 149 -9.06 25.03 12.10
C THR A 149 -10.33 24.23 11.96
N THR A 150 -10.59 23.33 12.91
CA THR A 150 -11.95 23.05 13.36
C THR A 150 -12.70 24.38 13.37
N ALA A 151 -13.39 24.72 12.27
CA ALA A 151 -14.05 26.00 12.14
C ALA A 151 -15.11 25.98 13.22
N ASP A 152 -14.94 26.82 14.25
CA ASP A 152 -15.70 26.81 15.49
C ASP A 152 -17.19 26.51 15.20
N GLY A 153 -17.62 25.29 15.54
CA GLY A 153 -19.02 24.86 15.44
C GLY A 153 -19.39 23.88 14.32
N LEU A 154 -18.46 23.39 13.48
CA LEU A 154 -18.79 22.29 12.57
C LEU A 154 -18.91 20.96 13.34
N GLU A 155 -20.06 20.30 13.25
CA GLU A 155 -20.25 18.98 13.85
C GLU A 155 -19.39 17.94 13.13
N VAL A 156 -18.66 17.12 13.89
CA VAL A 156 -17.85 16.03 13.36
C VAL A 156 -18.77 14.86 13.05
N THR A 157 -19.06 14.67 11.77
CA THR A 157 -19.89 13.58 11.26
C THR A 157 -19.19 12.93 10.08
N THR A 158 -19.65 11.75 9.68
CA THR A 158 -19.17 11.09 8.46
C THR A 158 -19.55 11.84 7.18
N GLU A 159 -20.38 12.88 7.23
CA GLU A 159 -20.70 13.75 6.08
C GLU A 159 -19.72 14.93 5.99
N THR A 160 -19.39 15.54 7.12
CA THR A 160 -18.47 16.68 7.22
C THR A 160 -17.00 16.26 7.24
N TYR A 161 -16.72 15.04 7.71
CA TYR A 161 -15.41 14.38 7.72
C TYR A 161 -15.51 13.06 6.98
N PRO A 162 -15.52 13.09 5.63
CA PRO A 162 -15.85 11.93 4.82
C PRO A 162 -14.74 10.88 4.75
N TYR A 163 -13.56 11.17 5.30
CA TYR A 163 -12.45 10.22 5.30
C TYR A 163 -12.36 9.48 6.63
N LEU A 164 -12.33 8.16 6.58
CA LEU A 164 -12.00 7.30 7.70
C LEU A 164 -10.53 6.88 7.57
N VAL A 165 -9.74 7.21 8.59
CA VAL A 165 -8.29 7.00 8.60
C VAL A 165 -7.94 5.95 9.63
N VAL A 166 -7.21 4.92 9.21
CA VAL A 166 -6.61 3.93 10.10
C VAL A 166 -5.10 4.07 10.02
N LYS A 167 -4.47 4.45 11.13
CA LYS A 167 -3.03 4.67 11.23
C LYS A 167 -2.43 3.72 12.26
N THR A 168 -1.37 3.01 11.93
CA THR A 168 -0.63 2.16 12.88
C THR A 168 0.86 2.44 12.83
N TRP A 169 1.55 2.34 13.97
CA TRP A 169 2.98 2.60 14.10
C TRP A 169 3.77 1.30 14.25
N ARG A 170 4.74 1.12 13.35
CA ARG A 170 5.61 -0.05 13.34
C ARG A 170 6.58 0.02 14.52
N GLY A 171 6.63 -1.04 15.31
CA GLY A 171 7.53 -1.17 16.46
C GLY A 171 6.91 -0.80 17.81
N SER A 172 5.95 0.14 17.86
CA SER A 172 5.15 0.39 19.08
C SER A 172 3.85 -0.42 19.09
N GLY A 173 3.30 -0.72 17.92
CA GLY A 173 1.96 -1.32 17.79
C GLY A 173 0.85 -0.35 18.22
N ASN A 174 1.14 0.95 18.37
CA ASN A 174 0.08 1.92 18.58
C ASN A 174 -0.72 2.07 17.30
N ALA A 175 -1.99 2.44 17.45
CA ALA A 175 -2.87 2.69 16.34
C ALA A 175 -3.88 3.77 16.68
N THR A 176 -4.45 4.38 15.64
CA THR A 176 -5.50 5.40 15.71
C THR A 176 -6.54 5.10 14.63
N VAL A 177 -7.82 5.26 14.99
CA VAL A 177 -8.93 5.31 14.03
C VAL A 177 -9.58 6.68 14.16
N ALA A 178 -9.52 7.46 13.09
CA ALA A 178 -9.94 8.86 13.09
C ALA A 178 -10.82 9.18 11.87
N LEU A 179 -11.58 10.26 11.98
CA LEU A 179 -12.20 10.90 10.83
C LEU A 179 -11.35 12.10 10.39
N ALA A 180 -11.26 12.30 9.08
CA ALA A 180 -10.55 13.41 8.46
C ALA A 180 -11.48 14.18 7.50
N PRO A 181 -11.33 15.51 7.43
CA PRO A 181 -12.15 16.37 6.58
C PRO A 181 -11.75 16.30 5.10
N TRP A 182 -10.52 15.86 4.81
CA TRP A 182 -10.00 15.61 3.48
C TRP A 182 -8.87 14.60 3.53
N ASP A 183 -8.51 14.08 2.36
CA ASP A 183 -7.36 13.21 2.20
C ASP A 183 -6.04 13.91 2.56
N TYR A 184 -5.12 13.21 3.20
CA TYR A 184 -3.87 13.74 3.78
C TYR A 184 -4.05 14.90 4.77
N ALA A 185 -5.18 14.99 5.47
CA ALA A 185 -5.34 15.95 6.56
C ALA A 185 -4.17 15.85 7.56
N HIS A 186 -3.75 16.97 8.15
CA HIS A 186 -2.76 16.93 9.22
C HIS A 186 -3.38 16.28 10.47
N GLU A 187 -2.54 15.68 11.32
CA GLU A 187 -3.02 15.04 12.57
C GLU A 187 -3.85 15.99 13.45
N THR A 188 -3.55 17.29 13.42
CA THR A 188 -4.30 18.33 14.15
C THR A 188 -5.71 18.60 13.61
N GLU A 189 -5.99 18.13 12.40
CA GLU A 189 -7.25 18.30 11.68
C GLU A 189 -8.11 17.04 11.73
N MET A 190 -7.53 15.91 12.18
CA MET A 190 -8.21 14.65 12.36
C MET A 190 -8.91 14.59 13.72
N VAL A 191 -9.98 13.80 13.80
CA VAL A 191 -10.72 13.57 15.04
C VAL A 191 -10.76 12.08 15.34
N ASP A 192 -10.09 11.67 16.40
CA ASP A 192 -10.09 10.28 16.86
C ASP A 192 -11.52 9.85 17.22
N VAL A 193 -12.01 8.82 16.55
CA VAL A 193 -13.35 8.26 16.81
C VAL A 193 -13.28 7.03 17.70
N ARG A 194 -12.14 6.31 17.65
CA ARG A 194 -11.82 5.19 18.55
C ARG A 194 -10.31 5.13 18.75
N ASN A 195 -9.91 4.84 19.98
CA ASN A 195 -8.53 4.50 20.33
C ASN A 195 -8.39 2.99 20.46
N PRO A 196 -7.72 2.33 19.50
CA PRO A 196 -7.36 0.94 19.63
C PRO A 196 -6.48 0.68 20.88
N PRO A 197 -6.53 -0.52 21.49
CA PRO A 197 -5.66 -0.87 22.60
C PRO A 197 -4.16 -0.70 22.26
N ASP A 198 -3.35 -0.35 23.26
CA ASP A 198 -1.90 -0.23 23.07
C ASP A 198 -1.31 -1.55 22.54
N GLY A 199 -0.42 -1.44 21.55
CA GLY A 199 0.22 -2.60 20.93
C GLY A 199 -0.64 -3.38 19.95
N CYS A 200 -1.87 -2.95 19.66
CA CYS A 200 -2.72 -3.60 18.66
C CYS A 200 -2.33 -3.17 17.22
N GLY A 201 -1.97 -4.17 16.40
CA GLY A 201 -1.57 -3.94 15.01
C GLY A 201 -2.76 -3.60 14.09
N LEU A 202 -2.44 -3.46 12.80
CA LEU A 202 -3.39 -3.06 11.75
C LEU A 202 -4.68 -3.88 11.72
N ASP A 203 -4.62 -5.20 11.92
CA ASP A 203 -5.80 -6.07 11.87
C ASP A 203 -6.89 -5.63 12.86
N ILE A 204 -6.50 -5.33 14.09
CA ILE A 204 -7.42 -4.94 15.16
C ILE A 204 -7.96 -3.53 14.89
N SER A 205 -7.11 -2.62 14.40
CA SER A 205 -7.53 -1.26 14.05
C SER A 205 -8.55 -1.27 12.91
N LEU A 206 -8.39 -2.14 11.92
CA LEU A 206 -9.36 -2.32 10.83
C LEU A 206 -10.70 -2.87 11.33
N THR A 207 -10.68 -3.84 12.26
CA THR A 207 -11.92 -4.31 12.90
C THR A 207 -12.63 -3.18 13.64
N ILE A 208 -11.89 -2.39 14.44
CA ILE A 208 -12.45 -1.26 15.18
C ILE A 208 -13.05 -0.20 14.25
N ALA A 209 -12.40 0.06 13.12
CA ALA A 209 -12.89 0.98 12.10
C ALA A 209 -14.23 0.51 11.52
N ARG A 210 -14.39 -0.78 11.24
CA ARG A 210 -15.66 -1.35 10.76
C ARG A 210 -16.75 -1.30 11.81
N ASP A 211 -16.44 -1.66 13.05
CA ASP A 211 -17.40 -1.61 14.16
C ASP A 211 -17.89 -0.17 14.42
N TYR A 212 -17.00 0.81 14.27
CA TYR A 212 -17.38 2.22 14.32
C TYR A 212 -18.37 2.58 13.20
N VAL A 213 -18.08 2.21 11.96
CA VAL A 213 -18.96 2.49 10.81
C VAL A 213 -20.32 1.81 10.97
N ALA A 214 -20.36 0.54 11.38
CA ALA A 214 -21.61 -0.18 11.62
C ALA A 214 -22.49 0.50 12.69
N ALA A 215 -21.87 1.04 13.74
CA ALA A 215 -22.58 1.77 14.79
C ALA A 215 -23.13 3.15 14.33
N VAL A 216 -22.49 3.79 13.36
CA VAL A 216 -22.85 5.15 12.90
C VAL A 216 -23.78 5.13 11.68
N ILE A 217 -23.56 4.23 10.72
CA ILE A 217 -24.30 4.17 9.45
C ILE A 217 -25.46 3.16 9.53
N GLY A 218 -25.44 2.23 10.50
CA GLY A 218 -26.39 1.13 10.58
C GLY A 218 -25.89 -0.08 9.79
N ASP A 219 -26.14 -1.26 10.35
CA ASP A 219 -25.59 -2.55 9.94
C ASP A 219 -26.00 -2.91 8.49
N ASP A 220 -25.02 -2.96 7.58
CA ASP A 220 -25.16 -3.75 6.35
C ASP A 220 -24.27 -4.99 6.51
N THR A 221 -24.96 -6.12 6.59
CA THR A 221 -24.54 -7.42 7.10
C THR A 221 -23.40 -8.07 6.31
N ASN A 222 -22.18 -7.54 6.39
CA ASN A 222 -21.00 -8.19 5.83
C ASN A 222 -20.25 -8.98 6.92
N PRO A 223 -19.96 -10.28 6.68
CA PRO A 223 -19.13 -11.06 7.60
C PRO A 223 -17.72 -10.46 7.68
N PRO A 224 -17.02 -10.59 8.83
CA PRO A 224 -15.65 -10.09 8.96
C PRO A 224 -14.74 -10.74 7.91
N ALA A 225 -13.93 -9.91 7.24
CA ALA A 225 -12.96 -10.36 6.25
C ALA A 225 -11.97 -11.39 6.82
N VAL A 226 -11.43 -12.22 5.93
CA VAL A 226 -10.31 -13.12 6.24
C VAL A 226 -9.13 -12.30 6.77
N GLY A 227 -8.74 -12.55 8.03
CA GLY A 227 -7.63 -11.86 8.70
C GLY A 227 -8.04 -10.94 9.86
N GLN A 228 -9.32 -10.61 10.00
CA GLN A 228 -9.79 -9.78 11.11
C GLN A 228 -10.15 -10.60 12.34
N ALA A 229 -9.54 -10.26 13.49
CA ALA A 229 -9.92 -10.83 14.77
C ALA A 229 -11.24 -10.20 15.26
N ASN A 230 -12.19 -11.03 15.68
CA ASN A 230 -13.41 -10.56 16.32
C ASN A 230 -13.08 -9.96 17.70
N LEU A 231 -13.49 -8.71 17.96
CA LEU A 231 -13.19 -8.02 19.22
C LEU A 231 -13.77 -8.74 20.45
N THR A 232 -14.82 -9.56 20.29
CA THR A 232 -15.35 -10.36 21.41
C THR A 232 -14.35 -11.38 21.94
N ALA A 233 -13.32 -11.75 21.16
CA ALA A 233 -12.27 -12.67 21.60
C ALA A 233 -11.27 -12.04 22.59
N TRP A 234 -11.26 -10.71 22.73
CA TRP A 234 -10.31 -9.98 23.58
C TRP A 234 -10.88 -9.56 24.95
N THR A 235 -12.16 -9.90 25.22
CA THR A 235 -12.86 -9.54 26.47
C THR A 235 -13.02 -10.71 27.45
N GLN A 236 -12.25 -11.79 27.30
CA GLN A 236 -12.17 -12.91 28.25
C GLN A 236 -10.84 -12.98 28.99
#